data_AF-A0A0M3AUI1-F1
#
_entry.id   AF-A0A0M3AUI1-F1
#
_cell.length_a   1.000
_cell.length_b   1.000
_cell.length_c   1.000
_cell.angle_alpha   90.00
_cell.angle_beta   90.00
_cell.angle_gamma   90.00
#
_symmetry.space_group_name_H-M   'P 1'
#
loop_
_entity.id
_entity.type
_entity.pdbx_description
1 polymer ?
#
loop_
_entity_poly.entity_id
_entity_poly.type
_entity_poly.pdbx_seq_one_letter_code
_entity_poly.pdbx_strand_id
1 'polypeptide(L)'
;MEDVFLPIMICGMLFIGMPWLIFHYVTKWKQAPKITDEDERLLDELHLLARRLEERLQTVERIVAADNPDFRPARPSQDDGYDFDRRN
;
A
#
# COMPACT_ATOMS: atom_id res chain seq x y z
N MET A 1 41.99 37.56 -18.47
CA MET A 1 40.50 37.55 -18.52
C MET A 1 39.92 36.25 -17.96
N GLU A 2 40.64 35.13 -18.04
CA GLU A 2 40.22 33.85 -17.46
C GLU A 2 40.14 33.85 -15.92
N ASP A 3 41.01 34.62 -15.25
CA ASP A 3 41.06 34.72 -13.78
C ASP A 3 39.78 35.32 -13.15
N VAL A 4 39.00 36.07 -13.92
CA VAL A 4 37.71 36.63 -13.49
C VAL A 4 36.55 35.71 -13.87
N PHE A 5 36.69 34.94 -14.94
CA PHE A 5 35.64 34.07 -15.45
C PHE A 5 35.48 32.80 -14.60
N LEU A 6 36.61 32.24 -14.13
CA LEU A 6 36.64 31.04 -13.29
C LEU A 6 35.84 31.20 -11.98
N PRO A 7 36.03 32.24 -11.15
CA PRO A 7 35.26 32.40 -9.91
C PRO A 7 33.77 32.67 -10.16
N ILE A 8 33.42 33.36 -11.25
CA ILE A 8 32.01 33.60 -11.61
C ILE A 8 31.31 32.28 -11.96
N MET A 9 31.96 31.41 -12.72
CA MET A 9 31.42 30.08 -13.05
C MET A 9 31.31 29.18 -11.81
N ILE A 10 32.31 29.19 -10.94
CA ILE A 10 32.30 28.41 -9.69
C ILE A 10 31.17 28.89 -8.75
N CYS A 11 31.03 30.20 -8.57
CA CYS A 11 29.94 30.77 -7.78
C CYS A 11 28.58 30.45 -8.40
N GLY A 12 28.42 30.58 -9.72
CA GLY A 12 27.19 30.20 -10.41
C GLY A 12 26.85 28.72 -10.17
N MET A 13 27.80 27.82 -10.39
CA MET A 13 27.59 26.38 -10.18
C MET A 13 27.28 26.02 -8.73
N LEU A 14 27.95 26.64 -7.75
CA LEU A 14 27.65 26.39 -6.33
C LEU A 14 26.29 26.95 -5.96
N PHE A 15 26.01 28.23 -6.21
CA PHE A 15 24.78 28.87 -5.77
C PHE A 15 23.54 28.49 -6.59
N ILE A 16 23.70 27.98 -7.81
CA ILE A 16 22.58 27.51 -8.63
C ILE A 16 22.48 25.98 -8.53
N GLY A 17 23.62 25.27 -8.58
CA GLY A 17 23.66 23.81 -8.55
C GLY A 17 23.26 23.22 -7.19
N MET A 18 23.70 23.80 -6.05
CA MET A 18 23.28 23.30 -4.73
C MET A 18 21.77 23.43 -4.51
N PRO A 19 21.16 24.62 -4.68
CA PRO A 19 19.70 24.76 -4.53
C PRO A 19 18.93 23.92 -5.55
N TRP A 20 19.43 23.77 -6.77
CA TRP A 20 18.83 22.90 -7.78
C TRP A 20 18.81 21.43 -7.34
N LEU A 21 19.92 20.93 -6.79
CA LEU A 21 20.03 19.58 -6.25
C LEU A 21 19.01 19.38 -5.11
N ILE A 22 18.96 20.32 -4.18
CA ILE A 22 18.01 20.30 -3.06
C ILE A 22 16.57 20.26 -3.60
N PHE A 23 16.22 21.14 -4.53
CA PHE A 23 14.88 21.19 -5.12
C PHE A 23 14.53 19.91 -5.90
N HIS A 24 15.50 19.33 -6.62
CA HIS A 24 15.33 18.06 -7.32
C HIS A 24 14.95 16.92 -6.35
N TYR A 25 15.66 16.79 -5.24
CA TYR A 25 15.37 15.74 -4.27
C TYR A 25 14.12 16.03 -3.43
N VAL A 26 13.80 17.29 -3.13
CA VAL A 26 12.55 17.67 -2.45
C VAL A 26 11.33 17.35 -3.34
N THR A 27 11.39 17.67 -4.63
CA THR A 27 10.31 17.33 -5.58
C THR A 27 10.18 15.82 -5.78
N LYS A 28 11.30 15.09 -5.83
CA LYS A 28 11.29 13.61 -5.83
C LYS A 28 10.74 13.02 -4.54
N TRP A 29 11.01 13.63 -3.39
CA TRP A 29 10.48 13.14 -2.11
C TRP A 29 8.97 13.34 -1.99
N LYS A 30 8.41 14.43 -2.55
CA LYS A 30 6.95 14.59 -2.70
C LYS A 30 6.32 13.64 -3.71
N GLN A 31 7.10 13.14 -4.68
CA GLN A 31 6.67 12.13 -5.65
C GLN A 31 6.87 10.69 -5.18
N ALA A 32 7.48 10.46 -4.01
CA ALA A 32 7.56 9.11 -3.45
C ALA A 32 6.11 8.65 -3.18
N PRO A 33 5.66 7.55 -3.80
CA PRO A 33 4.29 7.09 -3.65
C PRO A 33 4.09 6.68 -2.19
N LYS A 34 3.43 7.55 -1.43
CA LYS A 34 2.68 7.11 -0.27
C LYS A 34 1.55 6.24 -0.80
N ILE A 35 1.14 5.23 -0.04
CA ILE A 35 -0.09 4.48 -0.34
C ILE A 35 -1.17 5.51 -0.70
N THR A 36 -1.61 5.48 -1.94
CA THR A 36 -2.51 6.52 -2.45
C THR A 36 -3.90 6.18 -1.93
N ASP A 37 -4.76 7.18 -1.72
CA ASP A 37 -6.17 6.99 -1.36
C ASP A 37 -6.89 5.99 -2.31
N GLU A 38 -6.44 5.95 -3.57
CA GLU A 38 -6.87 4.96 -4.56
C GLU A 38 -6.45 3.51 -4.21
N ASP A 39 -5.24 3.32 -3.68
CA ASP A 39 -4.76 2.00 -3.25
C ASP A 39 -5.53 1.51 -2.01
N GLU A 40 -5.85 2.41 -1.08
CA GLU A 40 -6.68 2.11 0.09
C GLU A 40 -8.09 1.69 -0.34
N ARG A 41 -8.69 2.44 -1.27
CA ARG A 41 -9.99 2.11 -1.86
C ARG A 41 -9.98 0.77 -2.60
N LEU A 42 -8.91 0.46 -3.33
CA LEU A 42 -8.75 -0.82 -4.02
C LEU A 42 -8.67 -1.97 -3.02
N LEU A 43 -7.93 -1.79 -1.92
CA LEU A 43 -7.84 -2.79 -0.85
C LEU A 43 -9.20 -3.02 -0.18
N ASP A 44 -9.96 -1.97 0.10
CA ASP A 44 -11.31 -2.08 0.65
C ASP A 44 -12.26 -2.80 -0.31
N GLU A 45 -12.18 -2.48 -1.60
CA GLU A 45 -12.96 -3.18 -2.61
C GLU A 45 -12.61 -4.66 -2.57
N LEU A 46 -11.31 -5.03 -2.69
CA LEU A 46 -10.80 -6.40 -2.62
C LEU A 46 -11.18 -7.15 -1.33
N HIS A 47 -11.29 -6.44 -0.21
CA HIS A 47 -11.71 -7.03 1.05
C HIS A 47 -13.18 -7.48 1.02
N LEU A 48 -14.07 -6.69 0.40
CA LEU A 48 -15.50 -7.00 0.33
C LEU A 48 -15.78 -8.29 -0.47
N LEU A 49 -15.13 -8.46 -1.63
CA LEU A 49 -15.30 -9.70 -2.42
C LEU A 49 -14.63 -10.90 -1.78
N ALA A 50 -13.54 -10.74 -1.04
CA ALA A 50 -12.93 -11.84 -0.28
C ALA A 50 -13.91 -12.36 0.77
N ARG A 51 -14.55 -11.47 1.55
CA ARG A 51 -15.57 -11.84 2.53
C ARG A 51 -16.76 -12.56 1.90
N ARG A 52 -17.26 -12.05 0.76
CA ARG A 52 -18.38 -12.68 0.05
C ARG A 52 -18.03 -14.06 -0.49
N LEU A 53 -16.79 -14.27 -0.96
CA LEU A 53 -16.32 -15.57 -1.39
C LEU A 53 -16.28 -16.54 -0.20
N GLU A 54 -15.80 -16.08 0.96
CA GLU A 54 -15.74 -16.88 2.19
C GLU A 54 -17.14 -17.33 2.64
N GLU A 55 -18.14 -16.43 2.66
CA GLU A 55 -19.54 -16.77 2.99
C GLU A 55 -20.12 -17.86 2.07
N ARG A 56 -19.80 -17.80 0.78
CA ARG A 56 -20.24 -18.80 -0.19
C ARG A 56 -19.50 -20.12 0.01
N LEU A 57 -18.22 -20.05 0.31
CA LEU A 57 -17.38 -21.21 0.56
C LEU A 57 -17.88 -21.98 1.78
N GLN A 58 -18.26 -21.31 2.87
CA GLN A 58 -18.90 -21.95 4.03
C GLN A 58 -20.17 -22.72 3.66
N THR A 59 -20.99 -22.16 2.76
CA THR A 59 -22.18 -22.85 2.26
C THR A 59 -21.80 -24.10 1.46
N VAL A 60 -20.81 -24.00 0.58
CA VAL A 60 -20.29 -25.14 -0.19
C VAL A 60 -19.70 -26.21 0.75
N GLU A 61 -18.91 -25.82 1.74
CA GLU A 61 -18.35 -26.73 2.75
C GLU A 61 -19.45 -27.48 3.52
N ARG A 62 -20.54 -26.79 3.88
CA ARG A 62 -21.70 -27.42 4.52
C ARG A 62 -22.39 -28.44 3.62
N ILE A 63 -22.52 -28.15 2.33
CA ILE A 63 -23.10 -29.09 1.35
C ILE A 63 -22.18 -30.29 1.18
N VAL A 64 -20.88 -30.06 1.00
CA VAL A 64 -19.87 -31.12 0.83
C VAL A 64 -19.79 -32.02 2.06
N ALA A 65 -19.90 -31.45 3.28
CA ALA A 65 -19.94 -32.22 4.51
C ALA A 65 -21.23 -33.06 4.66
N ALA A 66 -22.35 -32.60 4.11
CA ALA A 66 -23.58 -33.39 4.05
C ALA A 66 -23.48 -34.54 3.05
N ASP A 67 -22.78 -34.35 1.94
CA ASP A 67 -22.59 -35.36 0.89
C ASP A 67 -21.43 -36.34 1.19
N ASN A 68 -20.44 -35.93 1.98
CA ASN A 68 -19.25 -36.74 2.30
C ASN A 68 -18.95 -36.67 3.81
N PRO A 69 -19.28 -37.72 4.59
CA PRO A 69 -19.12 -37.71 6.05
C PRO A 69 -17.65 -37.70 6.53
N ASP A 70 -16.69 -38.04 5.67
CA ASP A 70 -15.25 -37.96 5.94
C ASP A 70 -14.64 -36.58 5.60
N PHE A 71 -15.43 -35.64 5.10
CA PHE A 71 -14.94 -34.31 4.76
C PHE A 71 -14.52 -33.53 6.02
N ARG A 72 -13.25 -33.16 6.09
CA ARG A 72 -12.70 -32.28 7.12
C ARG A 72 -12.55 -30.88 6.54
N PRO A 73 -13.28 -29.86 7.03
CA PRO A 73 -13.08 -28.49 6.56
C PRO A 73 -11.63 -28.06 6.77
N ALA A 74 -11.06 -27.40 5.75
CA ALA A 74 -9.64 -27.02 5.74
C ALA A 74 -9.32 -25.89 6.74
N ARG A 75 -10.35 -25.17 7.19
CA ARG A 75 -10.25 -24.08 8.17
C ARG A 75 -11.16 -24.42 9.36
N PRO A 76 -10.66 -24.50 10.61
CA PRO A 76 -11.56 -24.51 11.76
C PRO A 76 -12.39 -23.22 11.68
N SER A 77 -13.70 -23.32 11.90
CA SER A 77 -14.65 -22.20 11.86
C SER A 77 -14.05 -21.02 12.60
N GLN A 78 -13.59 -20.02 11.84
CA GLN A 78 -12.98 -18.84 12.41
C GLN A 78 -14.13 -18.00 12.94
N ASP A 79 -14.33 -18.06 14.26
CA ASP A 79 -15.24 -17.17 14.99
C ASP A 79 -14.59 -15.78 14.91
N ASP A 80 -14.86 -15.05 13.82
CA ASP A 80 -14.33 -13.72 13.54
C ASP A 80 -15.00 -12.68 14.46
N GLY A 81 -14.80 -12.84 15.76
CA GLY A 81 -15.05 -11.84 16.80
C GLY A 81 -13.94 -10.79 16.88
N TYR A 82 -13.41 -10.33 15.75
CA TYR A 82 -12.53 -9.16 15.72
C TYR A 82 -13.38 -7.89 15.85
N ASP A 83 -13.78 -7.62 17.09
CA ASP A 83 -14.35 -6.34 17.53
C ASP A 83 -13.23 -5.28 17.52
N PHE A 84 -13.10 -4.55 16.41
CA PHE A 84 -12.19 -3.41 16.27
C PHE A 84 -12.65 -2.19 17.09
N ASP A 85 -13.87 -2.20 17.62
CA ASP A 85 -14.51 -1.02 18.23
C ASP A 85 -14.28 -0.90 19.74
N ARG A 86 -13.46 -1.77 20.34
CA ARG A 86 -13.21 -1.74 21.79
C ARG A 86 -12.01 -0.91 22.24
N ARG A 87 -11.53 0.02 21.42
CA ARG A 87 -10.40 0.90 21.80
C ARG A 87 -10.45 2.30 21.19
N ASN A 88 -11.44 3.10 21.59
CA ASN A 88 -11.28 4.50 22.03
C ASN A 88 -12.61 4.97 22.63
#